data_AF-Q2PBL6-F1
#
_entry.id   AF-Q2PBL6-F1
#
_cell.length_a   1.000
_cell.length_b   1.000
_cell.length_c   1.000
_cell.angle_alpha   90.00
_cell.angle_beta   90.00
_cell.angle_gamma   90.00
#
_symmetry.space_group_name_H-M   'P 1'
#
loop_
_entity.id
_entity.type
_entity.pdbx_description
1 polymer ?
#
loop_
_entity_poly.entity_id
_entity_poly.type
_entity_poly.pdbx_seq_one_letter_code
_entity_poly.pdbx_strand_id
1 'polypeptide(L)' 'MADLDDIKDGKDFGIDIPQKNSLFELKGCGALDWGMQSRL' A
#
# COMPACT_ATOMS: atom_id res chain seq x y z
N MET A 1 32.31 13.76 3.45
CA MET A 1 31.37 13.17 4.43
C MET A 1 30.23 12.64 3.59
N ALA A 2 30.42 11.42 3.09
CA ALA A 2 29.60 10.81 2.05
C ALA A 2 28.73 9.72 2.69
N ASP A 3 27.47 9.67 2.28
CA ASP A 3 26.66 8.45 2.23
C ASP A 3 26.42 7.66 3.52
N LEU A 4 26.45 8.27 4.70
CA LEU A 4 26.15 7.58 5.97
C LEU A 4 24.74 7.83 6.53
N ASP A 5 24.01 8.84 6.04
CA ASP A 5 22.67 9.17 6.56
C ASP A 5 21.53 8.32 5.96
N ASP A 6 21.79 7.61 4.85
CA ASP A 6 20.81 6.72 4.19
C ASP A 6 21.13 5.22 4.34
N ILE A 7 22.18 4.86 5.12
CA ILE A 7 22.42 3.47 5.48
C ILE A 7 21.46 3.09 6.61
N LYS A 8 20.23 2.76 6.23
CA LYS A 8 19.32 2.03 7.12
C LYS A 8 19.85 0.60 7.22
N ASP A 9 20.59 0.29 8.28
CA ASP A 9 21.04 -1.07 8.65
C ASP A 9 19.87 -2.04 9.01
N GLY A 10 18.66 -1.73 8.55
CA GLY A 10 17.43 -2.43 8.87
C GLY A 10 16.31 -2.16 7.86
N LYS A 11 15.24 -2.96 7.93
CA LYS A 11 14.08 -2.80 7.05
C LYS A 11 13.32 -1.52 7.39
N ASP A 12 12.86 -0.81 6.37
CA ASP A 12 11.93 0.31 6.51
C ASP A 12 10.50 -0.21 6.58
N PHE A 13 9.86 -0.06 7.74
CA PHE A 13 8.50 -0.53 7.99
C PHE A 13 7.45 0.57 7.80
N GLY A 14 7.84 1.80 7.47
CA GLY A 14 6.91 2.92 7.29
C GLY A 14 6.07 3.23 8.52
N ILE A 15 6.64 3.17 9.73
CA ILE A 15 5.92 3.35 11.02
C ILE A 15 5.21 4.71 11.08
N ASP A 16 5.76 5.74 10.42
CA ASP A 16 5.18 7.09 10.34
C ASP A 16 4.15 7.25 9.19
N ILE A 17 3.98 6.23 8.34
CA ILE A 17 3.11 6.25 7.17
C ILE A 17 1.92 5.31 7.40
N PRO A 18 0.71 5.83 7.66
CA PRO A 18 -0.45 4.98 7.85
C PRO A 18 -0.80 4.23 6.55
N GLN A 19 -1.05 2.93 6.66
CA GLN A 19 -1.55 2.14 5.54
C GLN A 19 -2.94 2.64 5.14
N LYS A 20 -3.15 2.82 3.83
CA LYS A 20 -4.42 3.23 3.24
C LYS A 20 -4.88 2.16 2.24
N ASN A 21 -6.19 1.96 2.16
CA ASN A 21 -6.77 1.05 1.19
C ASN A 21 -6.91 1.75 -0.17
N SER A 22 -6.61 1.04 -1.25
CA SER A 22 -6.94 1.47 -2.60
C SER A 22 -8.42 1.24 -2.88
N LEU A 23 -9.08 2.21 -3.52
CA LEU A 23 -10.49 2.09 -3.88
C LEU A 23 -10.68 1.17 -5.09
N PHE A 24 -11.80 0.47 -5.13
CA PHE A 24 -12.28 -0.21 -6.33
C PHE A 24 -13.32 0.70 -7.02
N GLU A 25 -12.89 1.36 -8.10
CA GLU A 25 -13.65 2.46 -8.73
C GLU A 25 -14.71 2.00 -9.75
N LEU A 26 -14.77 0.70 -10.04
CA LEU A 26 -15.78 0.16 -10.95
C LEU A 26 -17.18 0.42 -10.38
N LYS A 27 -18.00 1.10 -11.19
CA LYS A 27 -19.33 1.56 -10.80
C LYS A 27 -20.16 0.43 -10.18
N GLY A 28 -20.67 0.66 -8.97
CA GLY A 28 -21.54 -0.28 -8.26
C GLY A 28 -20.82 -1.50 -7.67
N CYS A 29 -19.49 -1.58 -7.76
CA CYS A 29 -18.73 -2.78 -7.37
C CYS A 29 -17.84 -2.57 -6.12
N GLY A 30 -17.98 -1.45 -5.42
CA GLY A 30 -17.14 -1.08 -4.27
C GLY A 30 -17.38 -1.91 -2.99
N ALA A 31 -18.37 -2.80 -2.98
CA ALA A 31 -18.72 -3.65 -1.83
C ALA A 31 -18.76 -5.16 -2.20
N LEU A 32 -18.08 -5.54 -3.28
CA LEU A 32 -17.96 -6.93 -3.68
C LEU A 32 -16.77 -7.59 -2.96
N ASP A 33 -16.86 -8.91 -2.77
CA ASP A 33 -15.71 -9.68 -2.30
C ASP A 33 -14.54 -9.60 -3.30
N TRP A 34 -13.33 -9.77 -2.79
CA TRP A 34 -12.10 -9.71 -3.57
C TRP A 34 -12.14 -10.62 -4.80
N GLY A 35 -12.69 -11.84 -4.67
CA GLY A 35 -12.76 -12.78 -5.79
C GLY A 35 -13.62 -12.31 -6.95
N MET A 36 -14.60 -11.44 -6.69
CA MET A 36 -15.44 -10.82 -7.71
C MET A 36 -14.79 -9.56 -8.27
N GLN A 37 -14.21 -8.69 -7.42
CA GLN A 37 -13.45 -7.52 -7.86
C GLN A 37 -12.25 -7.90 -8.75
N SER A 38 -11.63 -9.06 -8.52
CA SER A 38 -10.52 -9.57 -9.34
C SER A 38 -10.94 -10.03 -10.75
N ARG A 39 -12.23 -10.32 -10.99
CA ARG A 39 -12.72 -10.89 -12.25
C ARG A 39 -13.45 -9.88 -13.14
N LEU A 40 -13.99 -8.82 -12.54
CA LEU A 40 -14.67 -7.72 -13.22
C LEU A 40 -13.67 -6.74 -13.81
#